data_AF-A0A270NNN5-F1
#
_entry.id   AF-A0A270NNN5-F1
#
_cell.length_a   1.000
_cell.length_b   1.000
_cell.length_c   1.000
_cell.angle_alpha   90.00
_cell.angle_beta   90.00
_cell.angle_gamma   90.00
#
_symmetry.space_group_name_H-M   'P 1'
#
loop_
_entity.id
_entity.type
_entity.pdbx_description
1 polymer ?
#
loop_
_entity_poly.entity_id
_entity_poly.type
_entity_poly.pdbx_seq_one_letter_code
_entity_poly.pdbx_strand_id
1 'polypeptide(L)'
;MLLDLTVRQAKATGKPYTLADTDGLSLFVSATGAKAWHFRFSWGGKRDRMSFGTYPALSLKDARALRDEARSLLAKGVNPHSERKRKRHAIVLAGEHTFMAVYEQWLAHRRLSLEEGRQTSLEQIGRVFKKDVFPSLRHLTIYEITRAHLLDIIGKVEKRGSLSVAEKLRTWFTQLFTYATVAIPNMGDNPSRDLEVVALPLPPVEHNPFLRMHELPVMLQTLRKYRGRLNTQLGIRLLMLTGVRTGELRFATPDQFDLDRGLWVIPVARLKQRKLLTKKKRKRLIDIPPYIVPLSVQAQEIVRHLLDQCKPAQVHIIPGDWCLKNPISENTLNAALKRMGYEDQLTGHGIRATISTALNELGYPKKWVDAQLSHADPDKISATYNHAEYVEQRRVMMQDWADRLDLFEQNQVEVASRHLTITLQGLPTIAGQAAAQPPVADLTAPQLIVTAPTPEQPEAPASVQRLSAVRMPEYARPRLSEVQRERLQVLETFEAPHNLSVADYAKLAGKSRRWITYEIQAGNLLSIHMGHRGQRVPDWQLDPLKRRLVQSVLKQLPRGIDTWDIYHALLRSYEALGTRPAVEAVNPTNLHLAARLVAAQCMQASEPVVTTEFPEQVRQSVQRLVREAVAADAAEVTPGD
;
A
#
# COMPACT_ATOMS: atom_id res chain seq x y z
N MET A 1 -3.40 -64.58 -55.80
CA MET A 1 -3.43 -63.12 -55.55
C MET A 1 -4.86 -62.64 -55.75
N LEU A 2 -5.40 -61.82 -54.84
CA LEU A 2 -6.77 -61.29 -54.94
C LEU A 2 -6.88 -60.20 -56.01
N LEU A 3 -8.02 -60.17 -56.70
CA LEU A 3 -8.43 -59.10 -57.63
C LEU A 3 -9.49 -58.22 -56.95
N ASP A 4 -9.53 -56.92 -57.29
CA ASP A 4 -10.50 -55.97 -56.70
C ASP A 4 -11.96 -56.38 -56.98
N LEU A 5 -12.21 -56.96 -58.16
CA LEU A 5 -13.52 -57.52 -58.52
C LEU A 5 -13.96 -58.63 -57.54
N THR A 6 -13.05 -59.53 -57.17
CA THR A 6 -13.30 -60.63 -56.23
C THR A 6 -13.61 -60.10 -54.82
N VAL A 7 -12.92 -59.03 -54.41
CA VAL A 7 -13.15 -58.36 -53.12
C VAL A 7 -14.54 -57.71 -53.08
N ARG A 8 -14.95 -57.04 -54.16
CA ARG A 8 -16.30 -56.45 -54.31
C ARG A 8 -17.38 -57.52 -54.26
N GLN A 9 -17.19 -58.60 -55.01
CA GLN A 9 -18.19 -59.66 -55.19
C GLN A 9 -18.28 -60.65 -54.01
N ALA A 10 -17.36 -60.61 -53.05
CA ALA A 10 -17.43 -61.45 -51.85
C ALA A 10 -18.72 -61.15 -51.05
N LYS A 11 -19.62 -62.13 -50.91
CA LYS A 11 -20.91 -62.03 -50.20
C LYS A 11 -20.89 -62.81 -48.89
N ALA A 12 -21.82 -62.49 -48.00
CA ALA A 12 -22.05 -63.27 -46.78
C ALA A 12 -22.53 -64.68 -47.12
N THR A 13 -22.00 -65.70 -46.43
CA THR A 13 -22.36 -67.12 -46.60
C THR A 13 -22.99 -67.70 -45.32
N GLY A 14 -23.34 -66.84 -44.35
CA GLY A 14 -23.84 -67.25 -43.02
C GLY A 14 -22.75 -67.78 -42.06
N LYS A 15 -21.54 -68.05 -42.56
CA LYS A 15 -20.36 -68.42 -41.74
C LYS A 15 -19.19 -67.50 -42.09
N PRO A 16 -18.35 -67.09 -41.13
CA PRO A 16 -17.19 -66.26 -41.42
C PRO A 16 -16.16 -67.05 -42.25
N TYR A 17 -15.62 -66.42 -43.30
CA TYR A 17 -14.58 -67.01 -44.15
C TYR A 17 -13.48 -65.99 -44.47
N THR A 18 -12.36 -66.47 -44.97
CA THR A 18 -11.19 -65.63 -45.29
C THR A 18 -10.72 -65.92 -46.71
N LEU A 19 -10.58 -64.87 -47.50
CA LEU A 19 -9.98 -64.92 -48.83
C LEU A 19 -8.51 -64.53 -48.72
N ALA A 20 -7.60 -65.42 -49.10
CA ALA A 20 -6.17 -65.16 -49.00
C ALA A 20 -5.69 -64.24 -50.13
N ASP A 21 -4.87 -63.25 -49.79
CA ASP A 21 -4.00 -62.53 -50.72
C ASP A 21 -2.55 -63.00 -50.57
N THR A 22 -1.59 -62.25 -51.11
CA THR A 22 -0.17 -62.54 -51.02
C THR A 22 0.45 -62.08 -49.70
N ASP A 23 1.52 -62.77 -49.30
CA ASP A 23 2.38 -62.39 -48.17
C ASP A 23 1.63 -62.21 -46.85
N GLY A 24 0.74 -63.14 -46.54
CA GLY A 24 0.03 -63.16 -45.25
C GLY A 24 -1.14 -62.18 -45.14
N LEU A 25 -1.39 -61.34 -46.15
CA LEU A 25 -2.59 -60.51 -46.24
C LEU A 25 -3.80 -61.35 -46.66
N SER A 26 -4.97 -61.02 -46.15
CA SER A 26 -6.22 -61.71 -46.45
C SER A 26 -7.42 -60.81 -46.16
N LEU A 27 -8.52 -61.04 -46.89
CA LEU A 27 -9.81 -60.42 -46.61
C LEU A 27 -10.66 -61.35 -45.76
N PHE A 28 -10.96 -60.95 -44.55
CA PHE A 28 -11.93 -61.61 -43.70
C PHE A 28 -13.33 -61.10 -44.01
N VAL A 29 -14.26 -62.02 -44.27
CA VAL A 29 -15.68 -61.74 -44.47
C VAL A 29 -16.44 -62.37 -43.32
N SER A 30 -17.12 -61.54 -42.53
CA SER A 30 -17.95 -61.99 -41.42
C SER A 30 -19.23 -62.68 -41.90
N ALA A 31 -19.90 -63.42 -41.01
CA ALA A 31 -21.19 -64.06 -41.30
C ALA A 31 -22.28 -63.06 -41.74
N THR A 32 -22.18 -61.80 -41.29
CA THR A 32 -23.10 -60.71 -41.63
C THR A 32 -22.66 -59.91 -42.87
N GLY A 33 -21.51 -60.24 -43.48
CA GLY A 33 -21.03 -59.60 -44.71
C GLY A 33 -20.07 -58.43 -44.52
N ALA A 34 -19.75 -58.02 -43.28
CA ALA A 34 -18.69 -57.04 -43.02
C ALA A 34 -17.32 -57.60 -43.45
N LYS A 35 -16.54 -56.78 -44.14
CA LYS A 35 -15.25 -57.14 -44.75
C LYS A 35 -14.10 -56.41 -44.06
N ALA A 36 -13.07 -57.13 -43.63
CA ALA A 36 -11.90 -56.57 -42.96
C ALA A 36 -10.59 -57.16 -43.50
N TRP A 37 -9.56 -56.32 -43.61
CA TRP A 37 -8.23 -56.75 -44.02
C TRP A 37 -7.45 -57.27 -42.83
N HIS A 38 -6.98 -58.52 -42.91
CA HIS A 38 -6.16 -59.18 -41.90
C HIS A 38 -4.79 -59.54 -42.47
N PHE A 39 -3.74 -59.18 -41.76
CA PHE A 39 -2.37 -59.55 -42.03
C PHE A 39 -1.86 -60.50 -40.94
N ARG A 40 -1.37 -61.68 -41.36
CA ARG A 40 -0.77 -62.68 -40.49
C ARG A 40 0.75 -62.61 -40.60
N PHE A 41 1.42 -62.65 -39.46
CA PHE A 41 2.88 -62.64 -39.38
C PHE A 41 3.37 -63.47 -38.19
N SER A 42 4.67 -63.77 -38.13
CA SER A 42 5.30 -64.45 -37.00
C SER A 42 6.25 -63.51 -36.27
N TRP A 43 6.16 -63.48 -34.93
CA TRP A 43 7.05 -62.71 -34.07
C TRP A 43 7.46 -63.56 -32.87
N GLY A 44 8.77 -63.70 -32.63
CA GLY A 44 9.30 -64.48 -31.50
C GLY A 44 8.79 -65.93 -31.48
N GLY A 45 8.66 -66.57 -32.64
CA GLY A 45 8.16 -67.95 -32.78
C GLY A 45 6.64 -68.11 -32.67
N LYS A 46 5.88 -67.06 -32.37
CA LYS A 46 4.41 -67.09 -32.29
C LYS A 46 3.79 -66.48 -33.55
N ARG A 47 2.72 -67.12 -34.07
CA ARG A 47 1.90 -66.58 -35.16
C ARG A 47 0.90 -65.58 -34.61
N ASP A 48 0.89 -64.38 -35.16
CA ASP A 48 0.01 -63.28 -34.77
C ASP A 48 -0.79 -62.77 -35.99
N ARG A 49 -1.88 -62.05 -35.72
CA ARG A 49 -2.77 -61.48 -36.74
C ARG A 49 -3.12 -60.03 -36.38
N MET A 50 -2.95 -59.14 -37.35
CA MET A 50 -3.26 -57.73 -37.25
C MET A 50 -4.35 -57.35 -38.26
N SER A 51 -5.35 -56.60 -37.82
CA SER A 51 -6.35 -55.99 -38.74
C SER A 51 -5.87 -54.62 -39.22
N PHE A 52 -5.98 -54.34 -40.52
CA PHE A 52 -5.62 -53.04 -41.11
C PHE A 52 -6.80 -52.10 -41.29
N GLY A 53 -8.04 -52.62 -41.33
CA GLY A 53 -9.23 -51.80 -41.53
C GLY A 53 -10.32 -52.56 -42.28
N THR A 54 -11.46 -51.90 -42.49
CA THR A 54 -12.62 -52.45 -43.20
C THR A 54 -12.66 -52.02 -44.66
N TYR A 55 -13.20 -52.87 -45.51
CA TYR A 55 -13.54 -52.52 -46.90
C TYR A 55 -14.98 -51.99 -46.95
N PRO A 56 -15.31 -50.92 -47.69
CA PRO A 56 -14.50 -50.24 -48.71
C PRO A 56 -13.65 -49.05 -48.22
N ALA A 57 -13.71 -48.70 -46.93
CA ALA A 57 -12.94 -47.57 -46.37
C ALA A 57 -11.42 -47.71 -46.59
N LEU A 58 -10.92 -48.95 -46.68
CA LEU A 58 -9.56 -49.27 -47.03
C LEU A 58 -9.53 -50.18 -48.27
N SER A 59 -8.95 -49.68 -49.37
CA SER A 59 -8.91 -50.40 -50.64
C SER A 59 -7.92 -51.58 -50.60
N LEU A 60 -8.02 -52.51 -51.56
CA LEU A 60 -7.03 -53.59 -51.69
C LEU A 60 -5.60 -53.04 -51.90
N LYS A 61 -5.47 -51.90 -52.61
CA LYS A 61 -4.19 -51.24 -52.84
C LYS A 61 -3.59 -50.73 -51.53
N ASP A 62 -4.38 -50.04 -50.72
CA ASP A 62 -3.92 -49.50 -49.43
C ASP A 62 -3.62 -50.62 -48.43
N ALA A 63 -4.38 -51.72 -48.48
CA ALA A 63 -4.13 -52.90 -47.66
C ALA A 63 -2.76 -53.55 -47.99
N ARG A 64 -2.38 -53.57 -49.26
CA ARG A 64 -1.05 -54.04 -49.70
C ARG A 64 0.06 -53.08 -49.27
N ALA A 65 -0.15 -51.77 -49.35
CA ALA A 65 0.82 -50.78 -48.87
C ALA A 65 1.08 -50.94 -47.35
N LEU A 66 0.02 -51.04 -46.54
CA LEU A 66 0.15 -51.26 -45.10
C LEU A 66 0.79 -52.60 -44.74
N ARG A 67 0.53 -53.65 -45.54
CA ARG A 67 1.24 -54.93 -45.43
C ARG A 67 2.74 -54.75 -45.63
N ASP A 68 3.13 -54.06 -46.69
CA ASP A 68 4.55 -53.88 -47.03
C ASP A 68 5.28 -53.04 -45.97
N GLU A 69 4.62 -52.02 -45.42
CA GLU A 69 5.10 -51.28 -44.24
C GLU A 69 5.29 -52.20 -43.01
N ALA A 70 4.30 -53.02 -42.69
CA ALA A 70 4.37 -53.95 -41.56
C ALA A 70 5.47 -55.01 -41.74
N ARG A 71 5.68 -55.48 -42.98
CA ARG A 71 6.80 -56.38 -43.31
C ARG A 71 8.15 -55.69 -43.19
N SER A 72 8.26 -54.42 -43.58
CA SER A 72 9.47 -53.63 -43.38
C SER A 72 9.82 -53.48 -41.89
N LEU A 73 8.82 -53.27 -41.02
CA LEU A 73 9.02 -53.24 -39.57
C LEU A 73 9.53 -54.60 -39.04
N LEU A 74 8.95 -55.70 -39.50
CA LEU A 74 9.40 -57.05 -39.11
C LEU A 74 10.84 -57.31 -39.56
N ALA A 75 11.22 -56.90 -40.77
CA ALA A 75 12.58 -57.02 -41.28
C ALA A 75 13.58 -56.19 -40.45
N LYS A 76 13.15 -55.06 -39.88
CA LYS A 76 13.93 -54.23 -38.96
C LYS A 76 13.91 -54.73 -37.51
N GLY A 77 13.31 -55.90 -37.24
CA GLY A 77 13.21 -56.44 -35.88
C GLY A 77 12.28 -55.62 -34.98
N VAL A 78 11.24 -54.98 -35.52
CA VAL A 78 10.22 -54.22 -34.77
C VAL A 78 8.88 -54.92 -34.91
N ASN A 79 8.20 -55.21 -33.79
CA ASN A 79 6.86 -55.81 -33.83
C ASN A 79 5.79 -54.79 -34.31
N PRO A 80 5.04 -55.07 -35.40
CA PRO A 80 4.02 -54.16 -35.91
C PRO A 80 2.88 -53.83 -34.94
N HIS A 81 2.49 -54.77 -34.05
CA HIS A 81 1.46 -54.49 -33.03
C HIS A 81 1.97 -53.54 -31.95
N SER A 82 3.21 -53.71 -31.48
CA SER A 82 3.79 -52.79 -30.50
C SER A 82 3.99 -51.40 -31.11
N GLU A 83 4.39 -51.32 -32.38
CA GLU A 83 4.53 -50.04 -33.08
C GLU A 83 3.19 -49.34 -33.26
N ARG A 84 2.13 -50.06 -33.66
CA ARG A 84 0.77 -49.50 -33.73
C ARG A 84 0.27 -49.06 -32.36
N LYS A 85 0.51 -49.84 -31.31
CA LYS A 85 0.13 -49.48 -29.93
C LYS A 85 0.90 -48.23 -29.47
N ARG A 86 2.19 -48.13 -29.78
CA ARG A 86 3.04 -46.96 -29.51
C ARG A 86 2.51 -45.71 -30.24
N LYS A 87 2.20 -45.80 -31.53
CA LYS A 87 1.62 -44.70 -32.31
C LYS A 87 0.25 -44.25 -31.76
N ARG A 88 -0.64 -45.19 -31.41
CA ARG A 88 -1.94 -44.86 -30.79
C ARG A 88 -1.77 -44.20 -29.42
N HIS A 89 -0.88 -44.72 -28.59
CA HIS A 89 -0.59 -44.16 -27.28
C HIS A 89 0.01 -42.75 -27.40
N ALA A 90 0.89 -42.52 -28.38
CA ALA A 90 1.43 -41.20 -28.67
C ALA A 90 0.34 -40.19 -29.08
N ILE A 91 -0.68 -40.60 -29.85
CA ILE A 91 -1.82 -39.75 -30.23
C ILE A 91 -2.70 -39.41 -29.02
N VAL A 92 -2.97 -40.37 -28.13
CA VAL A 92 -3.75 -40.13 -26.90
C VAL A 92 -2.99 -39.21 -25.94
N LEU A 93 -1.71 -39.50 -25.68
CA LEU A 93 -0.85 -38.65 -24.86
C LEU A 93 -0.68 -37.24 -25.43
N ALA A 94 -0.61 -37.12 -26.76
CA ALA A 94 -0.57 -35.83 -27.45
C ALA A 94 -1.82 -34.99 -27.16
N GLY A 95 -3.01 -35.59 -27.14
CA GLY A 95 -4.26 -34.91 -26.76
C GLY A 95 -4.34 -34.53 -25.27
N GLU A 96 -3.77 -35.34 -24.39
CA GLU A 96 -3.80 -35.13 -22.93
C GLU A 96 -2.74 -34.11 -22.44
N HIS A 97 -1.58 -34.05 -23.08
CA HIS A 97 -0.44 -33.21 -22.68
C HIS A 97 -0.24 -32.00 -23.59
N THR A 98 -1.28 -31.18 -23.71
CA THR A 98 -1.15 -29.84 -24.31
C THR A 98 -0.23 -28.96 -23.46
N PHE A 99 0.44 -27.99 -24.08
CA PHE A 99 1.28 -27.02 -23.35
C PHE A 99 0.51 -26.32 -22.23
N MET A 100 -0.75 -25.96 -22.48
CA MET A 100 -1.61 -25.31 -21.49
C MET A 100 -1.85 -26.22 -20.27
N ALA A 101 -2.16 -27.49 -20.48
CA ALA A 101 -2.36 -28.44 -19.38
C ALA A 101 -1.10 -28.61 -18.53
N VAL A 102 0.07 -28.73 -19.18
CA VAL A 102 1.36 -28.83 -18.50
C VAL A 102 1.73 -27.55 -17.75
N TYR A 103 1.47 -26.40 -18.35
CA TYR A 103 1.67 -25.10 -17.72
C TYR A 103 0.84 -24.96 -16.44
N GLU A 104 -0.44 -25.34 -16.46
CA GLU A 104 -1.31 -25.27 -15.28
C GLU A 104 -0.84 -26.22 -14.16
N GLN A 105 -0.41 -27.44 -14.51
CA GLN A 105 0.18 -28.37 -13.55
C GLN A 105 1.47 -27.81 -12.92
N TRP A 106 2.37 -27.27 -13.76
CA TRP A 106 3.60 -26.63 -13.30
C TRP A 106 3.31 -25.41 -12.42
N LEU A 107 2.33 -24.59 -12.80
CA LEU A 107 1.93 -23.42 -12.03
C LEU A 107 1.33 -23.81 -10.69
N ALA A 108 0.49 -24.85 -10.64
CA ALA A 108 -0.03 -25.42 -9.40
C ALA A 108 1.09 -25.94 -8.50
N HIS A 109 2.08 -26.63 -9.07
CA HIS A 109 3.27 -27.06 -8.32
C HIS A 109 4.08 -25.85 -7.81
N ARG A 110 4.24 -24.81 -8.63
CA ARG A 110 4.91 -23.55 -8.25
C ARG A 110 4.19 -22.85 -7.10
N ARG A 111 2.86 -22.85 -7.07
CA ARG A 111 2.04 -22.29 -5.98
C ARG A 111 2.32 -22.94 -4.62
N LEU A 112 2.80 -24.18 -4.58
CA LEU A 112 3.22 -24.83 -3.33
C LEU A 112 4.46 -24.16 -2.70
N SER A 113 5.24 -23.42 -3.48
CA SER A 113 6.49 -22.78 -3.03
C SER A 113 6.52 -21.26 -3.18
N LEU A 114 5.66 -20.72 -4.04
CA LEU A 114 5.52 -19.29 -4.36
C LEU A 114 4.22 -18.74 -3.76
N GLU A 115 4.23 -17.46 -3.40
CA GLU A 115 3.05 -16.84 -2.77
C GLU A 115 2.21 -16.07 -3.79
N GLU A 116 0.96 -15.83 -3.44
CA GLU A 116 -0.02 -15.09 -4.25
C GLU A 116 0.05 -13.58 -3.97
N GLY A 117 -0.12 -12.74 -5.00
CA GLY A 117 -0.16 -11.28 -4.88
C GLY A 117 0.36 -10.52 -6.10
N ARG A 118 0.00 -9.21 -6.17
CA ARG A 118 0.08 -8.34 -7.38
C ARG A 118 1.45 -8.21 -8.05
N GLN A 119 2.52 -8.53 -7.33
CA GLN A 119 3.90 -8.43 -7.83
C GLN A 119 4.72 -9.70 -7.54
N THR A 120 4.03 -10.80 -7.25
CA THR A 120 4.68 -12.10 -7.07
C THR A 120 5.15 -12.64 -8.41
N SER A 121 6.17 -13.49 -8.37
CA SER A 121 6.65 -14.19 -9.56
C SER A 121 5.50 -14.92 -10.28
N LEU A 122 4.48 -15.40 -9.56
CA LEU A 122 3.32 -16.10 -10.12
C LEU A 122 2.46 -15.20 -11.02
N GLU A 123 2.14 -13.98 -10.59
CA GLU A 123 1.36 -13.06 -11.42
C GLU A 123 2.17 -12.57 -12.64
N GLN A 124 3.47 -12.34 -12.46
CA GLN A 124 4.34 -11.99 -13.59
C GLN A 124 4.39 -13.11 -14.63
N ILE A 125 4.54 -14.36 -14.19
CA ILE A 125 4.46 -15.56 -15.05
C ILE A 125 3.13 -15.54 -15.81
N GLY A 126 1.99 -15.42 -15.12
CA GLY A 126 0.67 -15.45 -15.76
C GLY A 126 0.48 -14.36 -16.81
N ARG A 127 0.88 -13.11 -16.51
CA ARG A 127 0.74 -11.99 -17.47
C ARG A 127 1.63 -12.16 -18.69
N VAL A 128 2.89 -12.52 -18.49
CA VAL A 128 3.85 -12.69 -19.60
C VAL A 128 3.48 -13.90 -20.44
N PHE A 129 3.13 -15.03 -19.84
CA PHE A 129 2.71 -16.21 -20.59
C PHE A 129 1.43 -15.94 -21.41
N LYS A 130 0.45 -15.23 -20.83
CA LYS A 130 -0.76 -14.83 -21.55
C LYS A 130 -0.47 -13.94 -22.76
N LYS A 131 0.45 -12.98 -22.60
CA LYS A 131 0.78 -12.00 -23.65
C LYS A 131 1.69 -12.58 -24.73
N ASP A 132 2.75 -13.28 -24.33
CA ASP A 132 3.89 -13.59 -25.19
C ASP A 132 3.99 -15.08 -25.56
N VAL A 133 3.42 -16.00 -24.77
CA VAL A 133 3.62 -17.46 -24.96
C VAL A 133 2.37 -18.16 -25.51
N PHE A 134 1.21 -17.94 -24.89
CA PHE A 134 -0.04 -18.61 -25.27
C PHE A 134 -0.52 -18.35 -26.70
N PRO A 135 -0.26 -17.19 -27.33
CA PRO A 135 -0.62 -17.00 -28.74
C PRO A 135 -0.01 -18.04 -29.69
N SER A 136 1.13 -18.65 -29.34
CA SER A 136 1.85 -19.60 -30.21
C SER A 136 1.86 -21.03 -29.69
N LEU A 137 1.96 -21.25 -28.37
CA LEU A 137 2.15 -22.61 -27.83
C LEU A 137 0.91 -23.26 -27.24
N ARG A 138 -0.17 -22.51 -26.99
CA ARG A 138 -1.31 -22.96 -26.16
C ARG A 138 -1.89 -24.32 -26.57
N HIS A 139 -2.08 -24.53 -27.87
CA HIS A 139 -2.75 -25.72 -28.42
C HIS A 139 -1.77 -26.80 -28.89
N LEU A 140 -0.47 -26.49 -28.92
CA LEU A 140 0.55 -27.47 -29.27
C LEU A 140 0.71 -28.48 -28.15
N THR A 141 1.05 -29.69 -28.53
CA THR A 141 1.41 -30.73 -27.58
C THR A 141 2.81 -30.43 -27.04
N ILE A 142 3.08 -30.80 -25.79
CA ILE A 142 4.39 -30.56 -25.18
C ILE A 142 5.53 -31.23 -25.97
N TYR A 143 5.22 -32.32 -26.69
CA TYR A 143 6.15 -33.11 -27.50
C TYR A 143 6.53 -32.45 -28.83
N GLU A 144 5.68 -31.57 -29.37
CA GLU A 144 5.93 -30.86 -30.64
C GLU A 144 6.72 -29.56 -30.44
N ILE A 145 6.96 -29.16 -29.18
CA ILE A 145 7.64 -27.89 -28.91
C ILE A 145 9.15 -28.06 -29.09
N THR A 146 9.67 -27.36 -30.08
CA THR A 146 11.09 -27.34 -30.41
C THR A 146 11.78 -26.11 -29.84
N ARG A 147 13.11 -26.14 -29.78
CA ARG A 147 13.95 -24.98 -29.45
C ARG A 147 13.64 -23.77 -30.33
N ALA A 148 13.36 -24.00 -31.62
CA ALA A 148 13.04 -22.93 -32.57
C ALA A 148 11.78 -22.16 -32.18
N HIS A 149 10.74 -22.84 -31.70
CA HIS A 149 9.53 -22.18 -31.21
C HIS A 149 9.82 -21.25 -30.01
N LEU A 150 10.67 -21.71 -29.08
CA LEU A 150 11.04 -20.91 -27.90
C LEU A 150 11.86 -19.67 -28.30
N LEU A 151 12.81 -19.84 -29.23
CA LEU A 151 13.64 -18.75 -29.73
C LEU A 151 12.83 -17.71 -30.51
N ASP A 152 11.83 -18.11 -31.30
CA ASP A 152 10.95 -17.15 -31.99
C ASP A 152 10.16 -16.28 -30.99
N ILE A 153 9.63 -16.88 -29.93
CA ILE A 153 8.91 -16.16 -28.88
C ILE A 153 9.85 -15.20 -28.15
N ILE A 154 11.02 -15.68 -27.71
CA ILE A 154 12.02 -14.86 -27.01
C ILE A 154 12.50 -13.72 -27.92
N GLY A 155 12.80 -14.02 -29.19
CA GLY A 155 13.25 -13.04 -30.17
C GLY A 155 12.21 -11.95 -30.44
N LYS A 156 10.91 -12.26 -30.44
CA LYS A 156 9.84 -11.26 -30.51
C LYS A 156 9.83 -10.31 -29.31
N VAL A 157 10.09 -10.85 -28.11
CA VAL A 157 10.17 -10.05 -26.87
C VAL A 157 11.43 -9.17 -26.86
N GLU A 158 12.55 -9.69 -27.36
CA GLU A 158 13.80 -8.96 -27.51
C GLU A 158 13.69 -7.84 -28.55
N LYS A 159 13.10 -8.10 -29.73
CA LYS A 159 12.84 -7.09 -30.77
C LYS A 159 11.95 -5.95 -30.28
N ARG A 160 11.10 -6.21 -29.28
CA ARG A 160 10.28 -5.18 -28.61
C ARG A 160 11.06 -4.35 -27.58
N GLY A 161 12.32 -4.67 -27.32
CA GLY A 161 13.16 -4.01 -26.32
C GLY A 161 12.94 -4.48 -24.88
N SER A 162 12.17 -5.55 -24.65
CA SER A 162 11.84 -6.05 -23.30
C SER A 162 12.84 -7.11 -22.81
N LEU A 163 14.13 -6.79 -22.77
CA LEU A 163 15.22 -7.75 -22.52
C LEU A 163 15.13 -8.46 -21.15
N SER A 164 14.72 -7.76 -20.09
CA SER A 164 14.51 -8.37 -18.77
C SER A 164 13.35 -9.36 -18.73
N VAL A 165 12.34 -9.18 -19.59
CA VAL A 165 11.24 -10.14 -19.76
C VAL A 165 11.72 -11.35 -20.55
N ALA A 166 12.58 -11.16 -21.55
CA ALA A 166 13.20 -12.24 -22.31
C ALA A 166 14.07 -13.15 -21.43
N GLU A 167 14.90 -12.56 -20.55
CA GLU A 167 15.69 -13.29 -19.56
C GLU A 167 14.81 -14.11 -18.60
N LYS A 168 13.74 -13.50 -18.07
CA LYS A 168 12.77 -14.21 -17.22
C LYS A 168 12.06 -15.33 -17.97
N LEU A 169 11.72 -15.13 -19.24
CA LEU A 169 11.12 -16.16 -20.09
C LEU A 169 12.04 -17.36 -20.27
N ARG A 170 13.35 -17.15 -20.53
CA ARG A 170 14.33 -18.25 -20.57
C ARG A 170 14.36 -19.03 -19.27
N THR A 171 14.38 -18.32 -18.14
CA THR A 171 14.34 -18.92 -16.81
C THR A 171 13.07 -19.74 -16.59
N TRP A 172 11.91 -19.18 -16.94
CA TRP A 172 10.61 -19.86 -16.78
C TRP A 172 10.43 -21.03 -17.73
N PHE A 173 10.90 -20.95 -18.97
CA PHE A 173 10.90 -22.08 -19.89
C PHE A 173 11.79 -23.20 -19.38
N THR A 174 13.02 -22.89 -18.95
CA THR A 174 13.92 -23.87 -18.32
C THR A 174 13.24 -24.58 -17.17
N GLN A 175 12.59 -23.81 -16.31
CA GLN A 175 11.86 -24.30 -15.15
C GLN A 175 10.61 -25.13 -15.47
N LEU A 176 9.88 -24.78 -16.53
CA LEU A 176 8.67 -25.48 -16.96
C LEU A 176 9.05 -26.80 -17.64
N PHE A 177 9.97 -26.77 -18.58
CA PHE A 177 10.37 -27.98 -19.30
C PHE A 177 11.19 -28.94 -18.44
N THR A 178 11.99 -28.45 -17.48
CA THR A 178 12.63 -29.33 -16.49
C THR A 178 11.60 -30.04 -15.62
N TYR A 179 10.52 -29.36 -15.22
CA TYR A 179 9.39 -29.98 -14.54
C TYR A 179 8.70 -31.00 -15.45
N ALA A 180 8.44 -30.65 -16.71
CA ALA A 180 7.78 -31.53 -17.68
C ALA A 180 8.57 -32.82 -17.94
N THR A 181 9.91 -32.75 -18.03
CA THR A 181 10.76 -33.94 -18.21
C THR A 181 10.61 -34.95 -17.07
N VAL A 182 10.30 -34.50 -15.85
CA VAL A 182 10.09 -35.39 -14.69
C VAL A 182 8.63 -35.82 -14.55
N ALA A 183 7.68 -34.91 -14.81
CA ALA A 183 6.26 -35.13 -14.55
C ALA A 183 5.52 -35.84 -15.70
N ILE A 184 6.03 -35.79 -16.93
CA ILE A 184 5.34 -36.28 -18.13
C ILE A 184 6.03 -37.54 -18.66
N PRO A 185 5.29 -38.65 -18.87
CA PRO A 185 5.85 -39.87 -19.43
C PRO A 185 6.41 -39.67 -20.84
N ASN A 186 7.55 -40.29 -21.15
CA ASN A 186 8.17 -40.28 -22.48
C ASN A 186 8.51 -38.88 -23.02
N MET A 187 8.66 -37.88 -22.15
CA MET A 187 9.19 -36.59 -22.56
C MET A 187 10.66 -36.75 -23.00
N GLY A 188 10.99 -36.21 -24.17
CA GLY A 188 12.37 -36.19 -24.66
C GLY A 188 13.23 -35.14 -23.97
N ASP A 189 14.31 -34.74 -24.64
CA ASP A 189 15.20 -33.70 -24.13
C ASP A 189 14.49 -32.35 -23.95
N ASN A 190 14.94 -31.58 -22.96
CA ASN A 190 14.40 -30.27 -22.66
C ASN A 190 14.73 -29.27 -23.81
N PRO A 191 13.73 -28.74 -24.55
CA PRO A 191 13.95 -27.83 -25.68
C PRO A 191 14.48 -26.46 -25.27
N SER A 192 14.36 -26.11 -23.98
CA SER A 192 14.80 -24.83 -23.41
C SER A 192 16.23 -24.84 -22.85
N ARG A 193 16.93 -25.96 -22.99
CA ARG A 193 18.33 -26.06 -22.57
C ARG A 193 19.22 -25.15 -23.44
N ASP A 194 20.12 -24.43 -22.77
CA ASP A 194 21.15 -23.54 -23.34
C ASP A 194 20.60 -22.36 -24.17
N LEU A 195 19.34 -21.93 -23.95
CA LEU A 195 18.76 -20.75 -24.62
C LEU A 195 19.47 -19.42 -24.30
N GLU A 196 20.30 -19.41 -23.26
CA GLU A 196 21.11 -18.24 -22.87
C GLU A 196 22.27 -17.96 -23.84
N VAL A 197 22.76 -18.96 -24.55
CA VAL A 197 23.91 -18.83 -25.47
C VAL A 197 23.65 -17.84 -26.61
N VAL A 198 22.38 -17.70 -27.00
CA VAL A 198 21.94 -16.80 -28.07
C VAL A 198 21.24 -15.55 -27.51
N ALA A 199 21.36 -15.28 -26.21
CA ALA A 199 20.75 -14.12 -25.60
C ALA A 199 21.44 -12.83 -26.03
N LEU A 200 20.65 -11.81 -26.34
CA LEU A 200 21.20 -10.46 -26.45
C LEU A 200 21.73 -10.03 -25.08
N PRO A 201 22.91 -9.37 -25.04
CA PRO A 201 23.44 -8.86 -23.78
C PRO A 201 22.45 -7.85 -23.20
N LEU A 202 22.15 -7.99 -21.91
CA LEU A 202 21.38 -6.96 -21.22
C LEU A 202 22.22 -5.67 -21.20
N PRO A 203 21.58 -4.49 -21.35
CA PRO A 203 22.26 -3.23 -21.08
C PRO A 203 22.80 -3.26 -19.63
N PRO A 204 23.86 -2.50 -19.34
CA PRO A 204 24.38 -2.37 -17.99
C PRO A 204 23.25 -2.02 -17.02
N VAL A 205 23.28 -2.62 -15.84
CA VAL A 205 22.22 -2.42 -14.82
C VAL A 205 22.18 -0.95 -14.43
N GLU A 206 21.15 -0.25 -14.87
CA GLU A 206 20.85 1.08 -14.34
C GLU A 206 20.28 0.92 -12.92
N HIS A 207 21.06 1.38 -11.94
CA HIS A 207 20.59 1.44 -10.57
C HIS A 207 19.51 2.51 -10.43
N ASN A 208 18.54 2.28 -9.53
CA ASN A 208 17.50 3.26 -9.26
C ASN A 208 18.15 4.61 -8.88
N PRO A 209 17.70 5.72 -9.47
CA PRO A 209 18.29 7.02 -9.20
C PRO A 209 18.00 7.41 -7.75
N PHE A 210 19.01 8.03 -7.12
CA PHE A 210 19.00 8.43 -5.72
C PHE A 210 19.77 9.73 -5.54
N LEU A 211 19.42 10.47 -4.50
CA LEU A 211 20.01 11.77 -4.17
C LEU A 211 21.25 11.63 -3.27
N ARG A 212 22.20 12.54 -3.43
CA ARG A 212 23.33 12.82 -2.53
C ARG A 212 22.96 13.86 -1.48
N MET A 213 23.78 13.98 -0.42
CA MET A 213 23.49 14.88 0.71
C MET A 213 23.26 16.35 0.29
N HIS A 214 24.02 16.85 -0.69
CA HIS A 214 23.88 18.23 -1.16
C HIS A 214 22.56 18.51 -1.91
N GLU A 215 21.86 17.47 -2.39
CA GLU A 215 20.58 17.59 -3.09
C GLU A 215 19.37 17.50 -2.13
N LEU A 216 19.59 17.01 -0.90
CA LEU A 216 18.56 16.85 0.12
C LEU A 216 17.85 18.16 0.51
N PRO A 217 18.52 19.31 0.68
CA PRO A 217 17.87 20.56 1.09
C PRO A 217 16.70 20.95 0.17
N VAL A 218 16.96 20.97 -1.15
CA VAL A 218 15.97 21.33 -2.17
C VAL A 218 14.83 20.32 -2.19
N MET A 219 15.14 19.03 -2.07
CA MET A 219 14.14 17.97 -2.01
C MET A 219 13.23 18.08 -0.80
N LEU A 220 13.79 18.27 0.39
CA LEU A 220 13.02 18.37 1.64
C LEU A 220 12.12 19.61 1.65
N GLN A 221 12.62 20.75 1.17
CA GLN A 221 11.82 21.97 1.02
C GLN A 221 10.70 21.79 -0.01
N THR A 222 10.96 21.09 -1.12
CA THR A 222 9.95 20.78 -2.14
C THR A 222 8.89 19.83 -1.58
N LEU A 223 9.31 18.79 -0.85
CA LEU A 223 8.43 17.88 -0.13
C LEU A 223 7.56 18.61 0.88
N ARG A 224 8.09 19.60 1.62
CA ARG A 224 7.30 20.42 2.56
C ARG A 224 6.23 21.26 1.87
N LYS A 225 6.50 21.76 0.65
CA LYS A 225 5.58 22.60 -0.13
C LYS A 225 4.65 21.80 -1.05
N TYR A 226 4.79 20.48 -1.09
CA TYR A 226 4.04 19.61 -1.98
C TYR A 226 2.52 19.71 -1.75
N ARG A 227 1.79 20.11 -2.80
CA ARG A 227 0.35 20.40 -2.76
C ARG A 227 -0.57 19.19 -2.96
N GLY A 228 -0.01 17.98 -2.96
CA GLY A 228 -0.82 16.77 -3.09
C GLY A 228 -1.48 16.36 -1.77
N ARG A 229 -1.89 15.09 -1.69
CA ARG A 229 -2.47 14.53 -0.46
C ARG A 229 -1.45 14.53 0.68
N LEU A 230 -1.87 14.99 1.86
CA LEU A 230 -1.05 15.03 3.07
C LEU A 230 -0.54 13.64 3.44
N ASN A 231 -1.38 12.60 3.39
CA ASN A 231 -0.95 11.22 3.66
C ASN A 231 0.18 10.74 2.74
N THR A 232 0.19 11.17 1.48
CA THR A 232 1.29 10.85 0.54
C THR A 232 2.56 11.62 0.90
N GLN A 233 2.44 12.89 1.27
CA GLN A 233 3.55 13.73 1.72
C GLN A 233 4.22 13.14 2.97
N LEU A 234 3.41 12.83 3.98
CA LEU A 234 3.83 12.22 5.24
C LEU A 234 4.43 10.83 5.00
N GLY A 235 3.87 10.05 4.07
CA GLY A 235 4.44 8.76 3.67
C GLY A 235 5.86 8.87 3.13
N ILE A 236 6.14 9.84 2.23
CA ILE A 236 7.50 10.08 1.73
C ILE A 236 8.41 10.55 2.87
N ARG A 237 7.95 11.45 3.73
CA ARG A 237 8.73 11.95 4.87
C ARG A 237 9.07 10.82 5.85
N LEU A 238 8.13 9.89 6.10
CA LEU A 238 8.36 8.72 6.95
C LEU A 238 9.38 7.75 6.32
N LEU A 239 9.40 7.58 4.99
CA LEU A 239 10.46 6.82 4.32
C LEU A 239 11.83 7.46 4.50
N MET A 240 11.93 8.80 4.40
CA MET A 240 13.19 9.53 4.63
C MET A 240 13.68 9.38 6.07
N LEU A 241 12.76 9.39 7.04
CA LEU A 241 13.07 9.31 8.47
C LEU A 241 13.38 7.89 8.96
N THR A 242 12.90 6.85 8.28
CA THR A 242 13.00 5.46 8.78
C THR A 242 13.81 4.54 7.87
N GLY A 243 13.91 4.85 6.57
CA GLY A 243 14.59 4.00 5.59
C GLY A 243 13.89 2.66 5.31
N VAL A 244 12.65 2.44 5.76
CA VAL A 244 11.90 1.20 5.47
C VAL A 244 11.60 1.06 3.98
N ARG A 245 11.25 -0.15 3.54
CA ARG A 245 10.82 -0.37 2.15
C ARG A 245 9.45 0.27 1.92
N THR A 246 9.22 0.76 0.70
CA THR A 246 7.90 1.27 0.27
C THR A 246 6.78 0.25 0.54
N GLY A 247 7.03 -1.04 0.31
CA GLY A 247 6.08 -2.11 0.63
C GLY A 247 5.78 -2.24 2.13
N GLU A 248 6.78 -2.09 2.99
CA GLU A 248 6.63 -2.16 4.45
C GLU A 248 5.74 -1.01 4.95
N LEU A 249 5.98 0.21 4.46
CA LEU A 249 5.13 1.38 4.76
C LEU A 249 3.70 1.23 4.25
N ARG A 250 3.53 0.77 3.00
CA ARG A 250 2.19 0.64 2.39
C ARG A 250 1.30 -0.32 3.18
N PHE A 251 1.86 -1.42 3.66
CA PHE A 251 1.14 -2.46 4.38
C PHE A 251 1.22 -2.30 5.91
N ALA A 252 1.71 -1.16 6.40
CA ALA A 252 1.80 -0.89 7.83
C ALA A 252 0.40 -0.73 8.44
N THR A 253 0.17 -1.42 9.55
CA THR A 253 -1.10 -1.38 10.29
C THR A 253 -0.90 -0.62 11.61
N PRO A 254 -1.95 0.04 12.15
CA PRO A 254 -1.83 0.85 13.37
C PRO A 254 -1.20 0.11 14.57
N ASP A 255 -1.50 -1.18 14.74
CA ASP A 255 -1.02 -2.05 15.82
C ASP A 255 0.50 -2.31 15.80
N GLN A 256 1.19 -1.98 14.71
CA GLN A 256 2.64 -2.17 14.60
C GLN A 256 3.44 -1.06 15.27
N PHE A 257 2.80 0.06 15.64
CA PHE A 257 3.47 1.24 16.18
C PHE A 257 3.32 1.32 17.70
N ASP A 258 4.43 1.16 18.40
CA ASP A 258 4.54 1.37 19.84
C ASP A 258 5.18 2.75 20.06
N LEU A 259 4.32 3.76 20.21
CA LEU A 259 4.76 5.15 20.36
C LEU A 259 5.38 5.42 21.74
N ASP A 260 5.01 4.66 22.77
CA ASP A 260 5.56 4.80 24.12
C ASP A 260 7.04 4.40 24.14
N ARG A 261 7.40 3.33 23.42
CA ARG A 261 8.79 2.88 23.25
C ARG A 261 9.48 3.51 22.04
N GLY A 262 8.75 4.27 21.22
CA GLY A 262 9.24 4.85 19.97
C GLY A 262 9.72 3.79 18.98
N LEU A 263 8.96 2.72 18.80
CA LEU A 263 9.31 1.58 17.95
C LEU A 263 8.22 1.30 16.91
N TRP A 264 8.65 0.91 15.72
CA TRP A 264 7.80 0.28 14.72
C TRP A 264 8.21 -1.18 14.54
N VAL A 265 7.30 -2.10 14.89
CA VAL A 265 7.53 -3.53 14.91
C VAL A 265 6.90 -4.17 13.67
N ILE A 266 7.72 -4.47 12.66
CA ILE A 266 7.26 -5.05 11.39
C ILE A 266 7.25 -6.59 11.49
N PRO A 267 6.10 -7.26 11.34
CA PRO A 267 6.02 -8.72 11.42
C PRO A 267 6.81 -9.41 10.30
N VAL A 268 7.47 -10.53 10.64
CA VAL A 268 8.27 -11.32 9.69
C VAL A 268 7.46 -11.81 8.49
N ALA A 269 6.16 -12.05 8.68
CA ALA A 269 5.22 -12.37 7.60
C ALA A 269 5.24 -11.36 6.45
N ARG A 270 5.61 -10.11 6.71
CA ARG A 270 5.60 -9.00 5.75
C ARG A 270 6.99 -8.68 5.18
N LEU A 271 8.05 -9.34 5.66
CA LEU A 271 9.41 -9.09 5.19
C LEU A 271 9.66 -9.74 3.83
N LYS A 272 10.26 -8.98 2.90
CA LYS A 272 10.66 -9.48 1.56
C LYS A 272 11.59 -10.69 1.65
N GLN A 273 12.43 -10.75 2.69
CA GLN A 273 13.42 -11.82 2.89
C GLN A 273 12.88 -13.03 3.67
N ARG A 274 11.59 -13.05 4.07
CA ARG A 274 11.03 -14.12 4.92
C ARG A 274 11.30 -15.53 4.41
N LYS A 275 11.32 -15.74 3.09
CA LYS A 275 11.54 -17.07 2.49
C LYS A 275 12.98 -17.55 2.67
N LEU A 276 13.95 -16.65 2.67
CA LEU A 276 15.33 -16.98 2.96
C LEU A 276 15.49 -17.35 4.44
N LEU A 277 14.76 -16.65 5.31
CA LEU A 277 14.73 -16.93 6.75
C LEU A 277 14.02 -18.25 7.10
N THR A 278 12.90 -18.59 6.44
CA THR A 278 12.13 -19.82 6.71
C THR A 278 12.73 -21.06 6.05
N LYS A 279 13.21 -20.97 4.80
CA LYS A 279 13.80 -22.13 4.09
C LYS A 279 15.12 -22.60 4.71
N LYS A 280 15.97 -21.70 5.19
CA LYS A 280 17.31 -22.04 5.67
C LYS A 280 17.32 -22.76 7.03
N LYS A 281 16.24 -22.68 7.83
CA LYS A 281 16.18 -23.30 9.17
C LYS A 281 14.93 -24.13 9.50
N ARG A 282 13.97 -24.34 8.58
CA ARG A 282 12.67 -25.01 8.87
C ARG A 282 11.97 -24.43 10.13
N LYS A 283 12.20 -23.16 10.44
CA LYS A 283 11.58 -22.48 11.60
C LYS A 283 10.17 -22.01 11.25
N ARG A 284 9.24 -22.09 12.21
CA ARG A 284 7.91 -21.51 12.02
C ARG A 284 8.01 -20.00 12.01
N LEU A 285 7.07 -19.34 11.33
CA LEU A 285 7.08 -17.89 11.15
C LEU A 285 7.05 -17.13 12.48
N ILE A 286 6.42 -17.73 13.50
CA ILE A 286 6.33 -17.23 14.88
C ILE A 286 7.66 -17.27 15.64
N ASP A 287 8.61 -18.12 15.22
CA ASP A 287 9.89 -18.34 15.90
C ASP A 287 11.00 -17.38 15.38
N ILE A 288 10.65 -16.47 14.47
CA ILE A 288 11.57 -15.49 13.88
C ILE A 288 11.27 -14.12 14.52
N PRO A 289 12.25 -13.45 15.14
CA PRO A 289 12.02 -12.15 15.77
C PRO A 289 11.60 -11.10 14.75
N PRO A 290 10.68 -10.17 15.12
CA PRO A 290 10.19 -9.15 14.22
C PRO A 290 11.29 -8.16 13.84
N TYR A 291 11.07 -7.45 12.73
CA TYR A 291 11.96 -6.38 12.31
C TYR A 291 11.61 -5.09 13.06
N ILE A 292 12.52 -4.65 13.93
CA ILE A 292 12.31 -3.49 14.81
C ILE A 292 12.97 -2.25 14.18
N VAL A 293 12.17 -1.21 13.97
CA VAL A 293 12.59 0.09 13.43
C VAL A 293 12.42 1.14 14.52
N PRO A 294 13.51 1.73 15.05
CA PRO A 294 13.39 2.84 15.98
C PRO A 294 12.83 4.08 15.27
N LEU A 295 11.92 4.79 15.94
CA LEU A 295 11.26 5.99 15.46
C LEU A 295 11.86 7.22 16.13
N SER A 296 12.42 8.12 15.33
CA SER A 296 12.80 9.47 15.79
C SER A 296 11.57 10.28 16.23
N VAL A 297 11.77 11.35 16.98
CA VAL A 297 10.67 12.19 17.46
C VAL A 297 9.84 12.75 16.29
N GLN A 298 10.51 13.16 15.20
CA GLN A 298 9.87 13.61 13.96
C GLN A 298 9.00 12.50 13.34
N ALA A 299 9.48 11.25 13.33
CA ALA A 299 8.71 10.11 12.81
C ALA A 299 7.50 9.79 13.70
N GLN A 300 7.66 9.87 15.03
CA GLN A 300 6.57 9.67 15.98
C GLN A 300 5.49 10.75 15.85
N GLU A 301 5.87 12.00 15.60
CA GLU A 301 4.91 13.10 15.32
C GLU A 301 4.03 12.77 14.11
N ILE A 302 4.63 12.30 13.01
CA ILE A 302 3.90 11.88 11.80
C ILE A 302 2.97 10.71 12.10
N VAL A 303 3.48 9.67 12.76
CA VAL A 303 2.69 8.46 13.05
C VAL A 303 1.52 8.80 13.97
N ARG A 304 1.74 9.60 15.01
CA ARG A 304 0.67 10.07 15.91
C ARG A 304 -0.41 10.80 15.15
N HIS A 305 -0.03 11.74 14.28
CA HIS A 305 -1.00 12.44 13.42
C HIS A 305 -1.79 11.49 12.52
N LEU A 306 -1.14 10.50 11.89
CA LEU A 306 -1.82 9.52 11.04
C LEU A 306 -2.77 8.62 11.85
N LEU A 307 -2.41 8.26 13.08
CA LEU A 307 -3.27 7.50 14.00
C LEU A 307 -4.50 8.29 14.43
N ASP A 308 -4.34 9.58 14.76
CA ASP A 308 -5.45 10.46 15.14
C ASP A 308 -6.48 10.66 14.02
N GLN A 309 -6.05 10.53 12.75
CA GLN A 309 -6.91 10.63 11.57
C GLN A 309 -7.46 9.28 11.11
N CYS A 310 -7.14 8.18 11.80
CA CYS A 310 -7.49 6.83 11.40
C CYS A 310 -9.01 6.60 11.55
N LYS A 311 -9.64 6.06 10.50
CA LYS A 311 -11.10 5.80 10.48
C LYS A 311 -11.40 4.38 10.99
N PRO A 312 -12.58 4.11 11.59
CA PRO A 312 -12.91 2.77 12.09
C PRO A 312 -12.80 1.62 11.06
N ALA A 313 -13.10 1.89 9.78
CA ALA A 313 -13.03 0.88 8.72
C ALA A 313 -11.63 0.76 8.05
N GLN A 314 -10.64 1.52 8.54
CA GLN A 314 -9.31 1.59 7.99
C GLN A 314 -8.42 0.45 8.52
N VAL A 315 -7.75 -0.25 7.60
CA VAL A 315 -6.86 -1.37 7.97
C VAL A 315 -5.39 -0.91 8.04
N HIS A 316 -5.01 0.05 7.20
CA HIS A 316 -3.61 0.46 7.00
C HIS A 316 -3.41 1.89 7.49
N ILE A 317 -2.22 2.23 7.99
CA ILE A 317 -1.92 3.59 8.49
C ILE A 317 -2.07 4.67 7.39
N ILE A 318 -1.78 4.30 6.13
CA ILE A 318 -2.04 5.12 4.95
C ILE A 318 -3.00 4.36 4.00
N PRO A 319 -4.31 4.65 4.04
CA PRO A 319 -5.30 3.93 3.25
C PRO A 319 -5.32 4.38 1.79
N GLY A 320 -5.85 3.52 0.93
CA GLY A 320 -6.15 3.84 -0.45
C GLY A 320 -7.35 4.78 -0.58
N ASP A 321 -7.30 5.63 -1.60
CA ASP A 321 -8.26 6.72 -1.81
C ASP A 321 -9.70 6.22 -2.03
N TRP A 322 -9.85 5.08 -2.69
CA TRP A 322 -11.14 4.51 -3.07
C TRP A 322 -11.66 3.48 -2.05
N CYS A 323 -10.78 2.93 -1.22
CA CYS A 323 -11.15 1.87 -0.28
C CYS A 323 -10.21 1.89 0.94
N LEU A 324 -10.78 2.15 2.12
CA LEU A 324 -10.04 2.24 3.38
C LEU A 324 -9.43 0.90 3.83
N LYS A 325 -9.94 -0.21 3.30
CA LYS A 325 -9.40 -1.56 3.55
C LYS A 325 -8.12 -1.82 2.76
N ASN A 326 -7.93 -1.12 1.64
CA ASN A 326 -6.76 -1.27 0.80
C ASN A 326 -5.67 -0.28 1.19
N PRO A 327 -4.39 -0.61 1.02
CA PRO A 327 -3.31 0.37 1.15
C PRO A 327 -3.28 1.31 -0.06
N ILE A 328 -2.50 2.39 0.03
CA ILE A 328 -2.16 3.19 -1.16
C ILE A 328 -1.53 2.33 -2.26
N SER A 329 -1.67 2.76 -3.52
CA SER A 329 -1.05 2.09 -4.66
C SER A 329 0.47 2.11 -4.57
N GLU A 330 1.14 1.14 -5.19
CA GLU A 330 2.60 1.07 -5.27
C GLU A 330 3.21 2.29 -5.97
N ASN A 331 2.45 2.87 -6.89
CA ASN A 331 2.89 4.03 -7.66
C ASN A 331 2.56 5.35 -6.97
N THR A 332 1.78 5.37 -5.90
CA THR A 332 1.32 6.63 -5.28
C THR A 332 2.49 7.52 -4.85
N LEU A 333 3.52 6.94 -4.21
CA LEU A 333 4.70 7.69 -3.76
C LEU A 333 5.58 8.12 -4.94
N ASN A 334 5.83 7.24 -5.91
CA ASN A 334 6.61 7.58 -7.12
C ASN A 334 5.93 8.65 -7.98
N ALA A 335 4.60 8.58 -8.13
CA ALA A 335 3.83 9.59 -8.85
C ALA A 335 3.86 10.95 -8.14
N ALA A 336 4.00 10.98 -6.81
CA ALA A 336 4.22 12.21 -6.07
C ALA A 336 5.63 12.76 -6.28
N LEU A 337 6.67 11.92 -6.23
CA LEU A 337 8.05 12.30 -6.56
C LEU A 337 8.16 12.89 -7.97
N LYS A 338 7.54 12.23 -8.96
CA LYS A 338 7.46 12.72 -10.35
C LYS A 338 6.78 14.09 -10.42
N ARG A 339 5.64 14.29 -9.73
CA ARG A 339 4.95 15.60 -9.68
C ARG A 339 5.75 16.69 -8.96
N MET A 340 6.72 16.33 -8.13
CA MET A 340 7.65 17.27 -7.50
C MET A 340 8.87 17.58 -8.38
N GLY A 341 8.96 17.02 -9.59
CA GLY A 341 10.08 17.25 -10.52
C GLY A 341 11.24 16.26 -10.39
N TYR A 342 11.09 15.20 -9.59
CA TYR A 342 12.12 14.18 -9.38
C TYR A 342 11.96 12.96 -10.31
N GLU A 343 11.37 13.16 -11.49
CA GLU A 343 11.37 12.13 -12.53
C GLU A 343 12.81 11.78 -12.89
N ASP A 344 13.12 10.48 -12.95
CA ASP A 344 14.46 9.94 -13.22
C ASP A 344 15.59 10.37 -12.26
N GLN A 345 15.29 11.14 -11.20
CA GLN A 345 16.26 11.58 -10.19
C GLN A 345 16.08 10.88 -8.83
N LEU A 346 14.83 10.59 -8.46
CA LEU A 346 14.55 9.91 -7.19
C LEU A 346 13.32 9.01 -7.32
N THR A 347 13.50 7.75 -6.94
CA THR A 347 12.39 6.81 -6.76
C THR A 347 12.16 6.50 -5.29
N GLY A 348 11.01 5.94 -4.95
CA GLY A 348 10.73 5.45 -3.60
C GLY A 348 11.72 4.36 -3.14
N HIS A 349 12.34 3.62 -4.07
CA HIS A 349 13.46 2.73 -3.75
C HIS A 349 14.78 3.50 -3.59
N GLY A 350 15.00 4.51 -4.44
CA GLY A 350 16.14 5.43 -4.37
C GLY A 350 16.29 6.13 -3.03
N ILE A 351 15.20 6.46 -2.33
CA ILE A 351 15.23 7.03 -0.96
C ILE A 351 16.09 6.18 -0.01
N ARG A 352 16.02 4.86 -0.12
CA ARG A 352 16.83 3.97 0.73
C ARG A 352 18.30 4.00 0.37
N ALA A 353 18.62 4.14 -0.91
CA ALA A 353 20.00 4.33 -1.37
C ALA A 353 20.54 5.70 -0.92
N THR A 354 19.73 6.75 -0.96
CA THR A 354 20.05 8.07 -0.39
C THR A 354 20.40 7.97 1.09
N ILE A 355 19.55 7.36 1.91
CA ILE A 355 19.79 7.21 3.35
C ILE A 355 21.03 6.35 3.61
N SER A 356 21.13 5.20 2.93
CA SER A 356 22.30 4.31 3.07
C SER A 356 23.60 5.06 2.79
N THR A 357 23.63 5.81 1.69
CA THR A 357 24.81 6.55 1.26
C THR A 357 25.14 7.65 2.24
N ALA A 358 24.16 8.48 2.60
CA ALA A 358 24.35 9.58 3.55
C ALA A 358 24.84 9.10 4.92
N LEU A 359 24.23 8.05 5.48
CA LEU A 359 24.65 7.51 6.79
C LEU A 359 26.09 6.95 6.75
N ASN A 360 26.49 6.29 5.66
CA ASN A 360 27.88 5.84 5.52
C ASN A 360 28.86 7.02 5.34
N GLU A 361 28.49 8.05 4.58
CA GLU A 361 29.31 9.26 4.37
C GLU A 361 29.47 10.08 5.66
N LEU A 362 28.48 10.04 6.57
CA LEU A 362 28.53 10.70 7.89
C LEU A 362 29.41 9.96 8.92
N GLY A 363 29.84 8.73 8.62
CA GLY A 363 30.74 7.94 9.48
C GLY A 363 30.05 6.88 10.36
N TYR A 364 28.76 6.59 10.14
CA TYR A 364 28.07 5.57 10.93
C TYR A 364 28.60 4.14 10.66
N PRO A 365 28.62 3.24 11.68
CA PRO A 365 29.04 1.87 11.48
C PRO A 365 28.13 1.16 10.48
N LYS A 366 28.72 0.61 9.41
CA LYS A 366 27.99 -0.10 8.34
C LYS A 366 26.99 -1.15 8.87
N LYS A 367 27.35 -1.85 9.96
CA LYS A 367 26.46 -2.82 10.63
C LYS A 367 25.13 -2.20 11.09
N TRP A 368 25.15 -0.98 11.62
CA TRP A 368 23.94 -0.28 12.09
C TRP A 368 23.06 0.13 10.91
N VAL A 369 23.68 0.65 9.84
CA VAL A 369 23.00 1.05 8.60
C VAL A 369 22.36 -0.16 7.92
N ASP A 370 23.08 -1.26 7.76
CA ASP A 370 22.57 -2.49 7.14
C ASP A 370 21.44 -3.12 7.97
N ALA A 371 21.54 -3.08 9.31
CA ALA A 371 20.48 -3.53 10.21
C ALA A 371 19.22 -2.65 10.08
N GLN A 372 19.37 -1.32 9.97
CA GLN A 372 18.28 -0.36 9.76
C GLN A 372 17.64 -0.45 8.36
N LEU A 373 18.36 -0.99 7.39
CA LEU A 373 17.82 -1.19 6.05
C LEU A 373 17.33 -2.63 5.84
N SER A 374 17.45 -3.52 6.83
CA SER A 374 17.10 -4.93 6.66
C SER A 374 17.80 -5.51 5.41
N HIS A 375 19.09 -5.17 5.21
CA HIS A 375 19.91 -5.81 4.18
C HIS A 375 20.34 -7.19 4.68
N ALA A 376 20.18 -8.21 3.84
CA ALA A 376 20.73 -9.53 4.13
C ALA A 376 22.18 -9.51 3.65
N ASP A 377 23.12 -9.74 4.56
CA ASP A 377 24.52 -9.97 4.21
C ASP A 377 24.61 -11.28 3.40
N PRO A 378 25.03 -11.24 2.12
CA PRO A 378 25.16 -12.43 1.29
C PRO A 378 26.17 -13.43 1.85
N ASP A 379 27.22 -12.94 2.52
CA ASP A 379 28.44 -13.70 2.82
C ASP A 379 28.44 -14.32 4.23
N LYS A 380 27.44 -14.05 5.07
CA LYS A 380 27.40 -14.57 6.45
C LYS A 380 26.22 -15.48 6.74
N ILE A 381 26.56 -16.65 7.27
CA ILE A 381 25.68 -17.63 7.95
C ILE A 381 24.88 -16.98 9.12
N SER A 382 25.23 -15.75 9.52
CA SER A 382 24.62 -14.93 10.58
C SER A 382 23.47 -14.01 10.13
N ALA A 383 22.97 -14.10 8.89
CA ALA A 383 21.89 -13.24 8.37
C ALA A 383 20.53 -13.32 9.12
N THR A 384 20.43 -14.07 10.22
CA THR A 384 19.19 -14.31 10.97
C THR A 384 19.11 -13.55 12.30
N TYR A 385 20.14 -12.82 12.75
CA TYR A 385 20.19 -12.35 14.14
C TYR A 385 20.49 -10.87 14.40
N ASN A 386 20.42 -9.97 13.41
CA ASN A 386 20.81 -8.56 13.63
C ASN A 386 19.66 -7.54 13.77
N HIS A 387 18.38 -7.95 13.77
CA HIS A 387 17.28 -6.97 13.81
C HIS A 387 16.97 -6.44 15.22
N ALA A 388 17.19 -7.25 16.26
CA ALA A 388 17.11 -6.81 17.66
C ALA A 388 18.48 -6.35 18.21
N GLU A 389 19.56 -6.79 17.58
CA GLU A 389 20.91 -6.31 17.87
C GLU A 389 21.00 -4.84 17.42
N TYR A 390 21.61 -4.00 18.25
CA TYR A 390 21.83 -2.58 18.00
C TYR A 390 20.59 -1.65 18.00
N VAL A 391 19.44 -2.04 18.57
CA VAL A 391 18.24 -1.17 18.57
C VAL A 391 18.51 0.20 19.21
N GLU A 392 19.21 0.24 20.34
CA GLU A 392 19.50 1.51 21.02
C GLU A 392 20.54 2.35 20.28
N GLN A 393 21.57 1.73 19.71
CA GLN A 393 22.53 2.40 18.84
C GLN A 393 21.85 2.98 17.59
N ARG A 394 20.94 2.22 16.98
CA ARG A 394 20.13 2.67 15.85
C ARG A 394 19.15 3.76 16.26
N ARG A 395 18.63 3.75 17.49
CA ARG A 395 17.77 4.83 17.99
C ARG A 395 18.50 6.16 18.00
N VAL A 396 19.73 6.20 18.51
CA VAL A 396 20.56 7.40 18.51
C VAL A 396 20.89 7.81 17.07
N MET A 397 21.32 6.87 16.22
CA MET A 397 21.62 7.13 14.80
C MET A 397 20.42 7.71 14.05
N MET A 398 19.23 7.13 14.22
CA MET A 398 18.03 7.58 13.50
C MET A 398 17.47 8.90 14.05
N GLN A 399 17.71 9.21 15.32
CA GLN A 399 17.38 10.52 15.88
C GLN A 399 18.30 11.61 15.32
N ASP A 400 19.63 11.40 15.35
CA ASP A 400 20.59 12.35 14.76
C ASP A 400 20.35 12.53 13.25
N TRP A 401 20.06 11.44 12.53
CA TRP A 401 19.66 11.51 11.12
C TRP A 401 18.43 12.40 10.91
N ALA A 402 17.40 12.26 11.75
CA ALA A 402 16.20 13.08 11.66
C ALA A 402 16.48 14.56 11.97
N ASP A 403 17.34 14.84 12.95
CA ASP A 403 17.73 16.21 13.28
C ASP A 403 18.57 16.84 12.15
N ARG A 404 19.43 16.07 11.48
CA ARG A 404 20.14 16.50 10.26
C ARG A 404 19.22 16.78 9.09
N LEU A 405 18.17 15.98 8.90
CA LEU A 405 17.15 16.27 7.89
C LEU A 405 16.46 17.61 8.14
N ASP A 406 16.16 17.94 9.40
CA ASP A 406 15.63 19.26 9.74
C ASP A 406 16.63 20.38 9.45
N LEU A 407 17.93 20.17 9.71
CA LEU A 407 19.00 21.12 9.35
C LEU A 407 19.15 21.30 7.83
N PHE A 408 19.13 20.21 7.05
CA PHE A 408 19.13 20.27 5.58
C PHE A 408 17.92 21.05 5.07
N GLU A 409 16.75 20.83 5.64
CA GLU A 409 15.53 21.54 5.26
C GLU A 409 15.61 23.04 5.58
N GLN A 410 16.32 23.42 6.65
CA GLN A 410 16.65 24.82 7.01
C GLN A 410 17.80 25.42 6.21
N ASN A 411 18.33 24.71 5.21
CA ASN A 411 19.47 25.11 4.40
C ASN A 411 20.79 25.25 5.21
N GLN A 412 20.90 24.58 6.36
CA GLN A 412 22.12 24.52 7.18
C GLN A 412 23.00 23.33 6.76
N VAL A 413 23.38 23.30 5.48
CA VAL A 413 24.05 22.15 4.83
C VAL A 413 25.39 21.82 5.46
N GLU A 414 26.19 22.83 5.80
CA GLU A 414 27.51 22.63 6.40
C GLU A 414 27.42 21.89 7.73
N VAL A 415 26.51 22.32 8.62
CA VAL A 415 26.31 21.70 9.94
C VAL A 415 25.74 20.28 9.77
N ALA A 416 24.75 20.11 8.90
CA ALA A 416 24.11 18.83 8.64
C ALA A 416 25.05 17.78 8.04
N SER A 417 26.07 18.21 7.29
CA SER A 417 27.02 17.32 6.59
C SER A 417 28.31 17.05 7.37
N ARG A 418 28.47 17.59 8.59
CA ARG A 418 29.67 17.35 9.40
C ARG A 418 29.82 15.87 9.73
N HIS A 419 31.00 15.32 9.41
CA HIS A 419 31.38 13.96 9.73
C HIS A 419 31.42 13.77 11.26
N LEU A 420 30.96 12.60 11.73
CA LEU A 420 30.93 12.26 13.15
C LEU A 420 32.20 11.50 13.55
N THR A 421 32.68 11.75 14.78
CA THR A 421 33.59 10.82 15.45
C THR A 421 32.79 10.05 16.50
N ILE A 422 32.63 8.75 16.30
CA ILE A 422 31.76 7.92 17.15
C ILE A 422 32.60 7.26 18.25
N THR A 423 32.36 7.67 19.50
CA THR A 423 32.97 7.08 20.70
C THR A 423 31.91 6.28 21.48
N LEU A 424 32.09 4.96 21.57
CA LEU A 424 31.22 4.09 22.36
C LEU A 424 31.69 4.10 23.83
N GLN A 425 30.96 4.78 24.72
CA GLN A 425 31.22 4.74 26.17
C GLN A 425 30.07 4.04 26.92
N GLY A 426 30.38 2.97 27.66
CA GLY A 426 29.44 2.39 28.62
C GLY A 426 28.46 1.33 28.09
N LEU A 427 28.69 0.72 26.93
CA LEU A 427 27.93 -0.43 26.43
C LEU A 427 28.81 -1.68 26.36
N PRO A 428 28.28 -2.88 26.67
CA PRO A 428 29.07 -4.11 26.59
C PRO A 428 29.56 -4.32 25.16
N THR A 429 30.87 -4.18 24.98
CA THR A 429 31.55 -4.61 23.77
C THR A 429 31.70 -6.12 23.86
N ILE A 430 31.29 -6.86 22.83
CA ILE A 430 31.46 -8.31 22.78
C ILE A 430 32.95 -8.64 22.98
N ALA A 431 33.25 -9.59 23.87
CA ALA A 431 34.61 -10.07 24.09
C ALA A 431 35.23 -10.52 22.75
N GLY A 432 36.33 -9.88 22.35
CA GLY A 432 37.12 -10.26 21.16
C GLY A 432 37.34 -9.18 20.09
N GLN A 433 36.89 -7.93 20.28
CA GLN A 433 37.20 -6.82 19.35
C GLN A 433 37.92 -5.68 20.08
N ALA A 434 39.24 -5.79 20.23
CA ALA A 434 40.08 -4.63 20.48
C ALA A 434 40.13 -3.80 19.19
N ALA A 435 39.76 -2.51 19.28
CA ALA A 435 39.90 -1.58 18.17
C ALA A 435 41.38 -1.41 17.83
N ALA A 436 41.75 -1.69 16.58
CA ALA A 436 43.05 -1.30 16.04
C ALA A 436 43.11 0.23 16.03
N GLN A 437 44.04 0.77 16.83
CA GLN A 437 44.48 2.18 16.96
C GLN A 437 43.41 3.28 16.75
N PRO A 438 43.15 4.14 17.75
CA PRO A 438 42.20 5.24 17.58
C PRO A 438 42.66 6.16 16.44
N PRO A 439 41.79 6.54 15.50
CA PRO A 439 42.09 7.62 14.58
C PRO A 439 42.33 8.88 15.40
N VAL A 440 43.27 9.72 14.95
CA VAL A 440 43.62 10.99 15.60
C VAL A 440 42.32 11.78 15.85
N ALA A 441 41.99 11.99 17.13
CA ALA A 441 40.77 12.66 17.54
C ALA A 441 40.83 14.12 17.08
N ASP A 442 40.02 14.46 16.08
CA ASP A 442 39.72 15.85 15.79
C ASP A 442 38.80 16.36 16.91
N LEU A 443 39.37 17.15 17.83
CA LEU A 443 38.67 17.72 18.99
C LEU A 443 37.55 18.70 18.59
N THR A 444 37.42 19.03 17.31
CA THR A 444 36.37 19.93 16.78
C THR A 444 35.19 19.20 16.14
N ALA A 445 35.27 17.88 15.94
CA ALA A 445 34.19 17.10 15.36
C ALA A 445 33.08 16.81 16.40
N PRO A 446 31.78 16.89 16.03
CA PRO A 446 30.68 16.54 16.93
C PRO A 446 30.79 15.08 17.38
N GLN A 447 30.75 14.86 18.69
CA GLN A 447 30.82 13.54 19.33
C GLN A 447 29.42 13.01 19.62
N LEU A 448 29.15 11.78 19.19
CA LEU A 448 27.90 11.08 19.50
C LEU A 448 28.18 10.04 20.60
N ILE A 449 27.76 10.34 21.83
CA ILE A 449 27.93 9.43 22.97
C ILE A 449 26.70 8.52 23.08
N VAL A 450 26.90 7.21 22.97
CA VAL A 450 25.83 6.22 23.16
C VAL A 450 25.99 5.55 24.53
N THR A 451 25.19 5.97 25.52
CA THR A 451 25.14 5.38 26.88
C THR A 451 23.87 4.56 27.10
N ALA A 452 23.90 3.63 28.06
CA ALA A 452 22.70 2.92 28.51
C ALA A 452 21.74 3.88 29.26
N PRO A 453 20.41 3.70 29.15
CA PRO A 453 19.44 4.58 29.80
C PRO A 453 19.61 4.51 31.32
N THR A 454 19.86 5.65 31.95
CA THR A 454 19.91 5.84 33.41
C THR A 454 18.74 6.76 33.80
N PRO A 455 18.05 6.53 34.93
CA PRO A 455 16.85 7.29 35.31
C PRO A 455 17.04 8.81 35.52
N GLU A 456 18.27 9.33 35.45
CA GLU A 456 18.61 10.75 35.68
C GLU A 456 19.29 11.39 34.45
N GLN A 457 18.73 11.21 33.24
CA GLN A 457 19.20 12.00 32.08
C GLN A 457 18.50 13.37 32.03
N PRO A 458 19.23 14.48 31.87
CA PRO A 458 18.63 15.78 31.58
C PRO A 458 17.86 15.74 30.26
N GLU A 459 16.74 16.46 30.20
CA GLU A 459 16.01 16.73 28.95
C GLU A 459 16.95 17.27 27.87
N ALA A 460 16.71 16.80 26.64
CA ALA A 460 17.41 17.09 25.38
C ALA A 460 18.34 18.32 25.33
N PRO A 461 19.53 18.22 24.69
CA PRO A 461 20.39 19.38 24.48
C PRO A 461 19.64 20.47 23.71
N ALA A 462 19.69 21.69 24.24
CA ALA A 462 19.15 22.86 23.58
C ALA A 462 19.92 23.17 22.28
N SER A 463 19.18 23.62 21.26
CA SER A 463 19.62 24.16 19.97
C SER A 463 19.85 23.20 18.77
N VAL A 464 18.83 22.43 18.42
CA VAL A 464 18.41 22.35 17.00
C VAL A 464 16.99 22.89 16.94
N GLN A 465 16.74 23.90 16.11
CA GLN A 465 15.40 24.43 15.93
C GLN A 465 14.56 23.36 15.20
N ARG A 466 13.99 22.41 15.95
CA ARG A 466 13.26 21.27 15.39
C ARG A 466 12.11 21.77 14.53
N LEU A 467 12.02 21.30 13.29
CA LEU A 467 10.88 21.62 12.45
C LEU A 467 9.78 20.59 12.72
N SER A 468 8.56 21.07 13.02
CA SER A 468 7.40 20.18 13.06
C SER A 468 7.30 19.41 11.75
N ALA A 469 7.21 18.10 11.85
CA ALA A 469 7.08 17.20 10.71
C ALA A 469 5.65 17.23 10.14
N VAL A 470 4.68 17.71 10.93
CA VAL A 470 3.26 17.83 10.58
C VAL A 470 2.86 19.32 10.53
N ARG A 471 3.39 20.06 9.56
CA ARG A 471 2.90 21.42 9.29
C ARG A 471 1.70 21.33 8.34
N MET A 472 0.48 21.54 8.85
CA MET A 472 -0.72 21.70 8.01
C MET A 472 -0.46 22.80 6.97
N PRO A 473 -0.52 22.49 5.66
CA PRO A 473 -0.41 23.52 4.64
C PRO A 473 -1.52 24.57 4.84
N GLU A 474 -1.23 25.86 4.67
CA GLU A 474 -2.21 26.93 4.89
C GLU A 474 -3.51 26.74 4.09
N TYR A 475 -3.44 26.09 2.92
CA TYR A 475 -4.59 25.78 2.09
C TYR A 475 -5.48 24.64 2.64
N ALA A 476 -4.95 23.80 3.52
CA ALA A 476 -5.65 22.68 4.16
C ALA A 476 -6.22 23.08 5.53
N ARG A 477 -5.92 24.28 6.04
CA ARG A 477 -6.63 24.84 7.18
C ARG A 477 -8.10 25.05 6.77
N PRO A 478 -9.08 24.57 7.55
CA PRO A 478 -10.48 24.81 7.23
C PRO A 478 -10.69 26.33 7.16
N ARG A 479 -11.08 26.82 5.97
CA ARG A 479 -11.52 28.21 5.81
C ARG A 479 -12.90 28.30 6.46
N LEU A 480 -12.91 28.61 7.75
CA LEU A 480 -14.15 28.91 8.46
C LEU A 480 -14.90 29.98 7.68
N SER A 481 -16.16 29.72 7.34
CA SER A 481 -17.04 30.74 6.77
C SER A 481 -17.20 31.89 7.76
N GLU A 482 -17.62 33.05 7.29
CA GLU A 482 -17.86 34.23 8.14
C GLU A 482 -18.81 33.88 9.30
N VAL A 483 -19.90 33.18 9.01
CA VAL A 483 -20.85 32.64 10.00
C VAL A 483 -20.19 31.67 10.99
N GLN A 484 -19.24 30.85 10.57
CA GLN A 484 -18.52 29.94 11.47
C GLN A 484 -17.53 30.67 12.39
N ARG A 485 -16.91 31.76 11.91
CA ARG A 485 -16.04 32.61 12.72
C ARG A 485 -16.83 33.38 13.76
N GLU A 486 -17.96 33.96 13.37
CA GLU A 486 -18.88 34.64 14.28
C GLU A 486 -19.35 33.70 15.39
N ARG A 487 -19.76 32.47 15.05
CA ARG A 487 -20.16 31.46 16.04
C ARG A 487 -19.04 31.07 16.99
N LEU A 488 -17.79 30.99 16.51
CA LEU A 488 -16.64 30.70 17.36
C LEU A 488 -16.30 31.86 18.29
N GLN A 489 -16.40 33.10 17.83
CA GLN A 489 -16.19 34.29 18.67
C GLN A 489 -17.25 34.39 19.78
N VAL A 490 -18.52 34.11 19.46
CA VAL A 490 -19.59 34.07 20.45
C VAL A 490 -19.34 32.94 21.47
N LEU A 491 -18.89 31.76 21.01
CA LEU A 491 -18.53 30.64 21.88
C LEU A 491 -17.34 30.97 22.81
N GLU A 492 -16.28 31.54 22.27
CA GLU A 492 -15.09 31.96 23.02
C GLU A 492 -15.46 33.02 24.06
N THR A 493 -16.30 33.99 23.68
CA THR A 493 -16.81 35.00 24.60
C THR A 493 -17.67 34.37 25.69
N PHE A 494 -18.54 33.41 25.36
CA PHE A 494 -19.37 32.70 26.33
C PHE A 494 -18.53 31.90 27.32
N GLU A 495 -17.48 31.21 26.85
CA GLU A 495 -16.60 30.37 27.67
C GLU A 495 -15.50 31.15 28.40
N ALA A 496 -15.38 32.46 28.14
CA ALA A 496 -14.36 33.30 28.74
C ALA A 496 -14.37 33.22 30.28
N PRO A 497 -13.20 33.26 30.94
CA PRO A 497 -13.10 33.04 32.40
C PRO A 497 -13.94 33.99 33.25
N HIS A 498 -14.17 35.21 32.79
CA HIS A 498 -14.98 36.22 33.48
C HIS A 498 -16.49 35.99 33.32
N ASN A 499 -16.92 35.11 32.41
CA ASN A 499 -18.32 34.71 32.25
C ASN A 499 -18.58 33.41 32.99
N LEU A 500 -19.03 33.54 34.24
CA LEU A 500 -19.14 32.43 35.18
C LEU A 500 -20.40 31.60 34.98
N SER A 501 -20.35 30.31 35.32
CA SER A 501 -21.58 29.53 35.44
C SER A 501 -22.45 30.11 36.56
N VAL A 502 -23.77 29.91 36.50
CA VAL A 502 -24.70 30.36 37.57
C VAL A 502 -24.30 29.77 38.93
N ALA A 503 -23.72 28.57 38.95
CA ALA A 503 -23.25 27.93 40.17
C ALA A 503 -22.01 28.62 40.74
N ASP A 504 -21.02 28.93 39.89
CA ASP A 504 -19.78 29.60 40.32
C ASP A 504 -20.05 31.04 40.76
N TYR A 505 -20.89 31.77 40.03
CA TYR A 505 -21.32 33.11 40.41
C TYR A 505 -22.04 33.10 41.77
N ALA A 506 -22.95 32.15 41.99
CA ALA A 506 -23.66 32.01 43.27
C ALA A 506 -22.70 31.76 44.44
N LYS A 507 -21.68 30.93 44.22
CA LYS A 507 -20.64 30.65 45.22
C LYS A 507 -19.84 31.91 45.57
N LEU A 508 -19.42 32.70 44.58
CA LEU A 508 -18.69 33.95 44.81
C LEU A 508 -19.57 35.04 45.44
N ALA A 509 -20.86 35.10 45.09
CA ALA A 509 -21.81 36.05 45.66
C ALA A 509 -22.30 35.67 47.08
N GLY A 510 -21.94 34.49 47.60
CA GLY A 510 -22.43 34.00 48.89
C GLY A 510 -23.95 33.76 48.92
N LYS A 511 -24.55 33.36 47.79
CA LYS A 511 -25.99 33.13 47.62
C LYS A 511 -26.28 31.73 47.10
N SER A 512 -27.53 31.28 47.21
CA SER A 512 -27.94 29.99 46.64
C SER A 512 -28.08 30.09 45.11
N ARG A 513 -27.85 28.99 44.39
CA ARG A 513 -28.06 28.93 42.94
C ARG A 513 -29.47 29.35 42.54
N ARG A 514 -30.48 28.93 43.31
CA ARG A 514 -31.90 29.29 43.10
C ARG A 514 -32.12 30.80 43.23
N TRP A 515 -31.45 31.46 44.18
CA TRP A 515 -31.53 32.91 44.35
C TRP A 515 -30.97 33.67 43.13
N ILE A 516 -29.81 33.25 42.61
CA ILE A 516 -29.25 33.87 41.40
C ILE A 516 -30.15 33.66 40.19
N THR A 517 -30.74 32.46 40.02
CA THR A 517 -31.71 32.22 38.96
C THR A 517 -32.93 33.14 39.08
N TYR A 518 -33.44 33.35 40.29
CA TYR A 518 -34.53 34.29 40.55
C TYR A 518 -34.14 35.73 40.20
N GLU A 519 -32.93 36.19 40.59
CA GLU A 519 -32.46 37.54 40.29
C GLU A 519 -32.31 37.79 38.78
N ILE A 520 -31.88 36.78 38.01
CA ILE A 520 -31.84 36.85 36.55
C ILE A 520 -33.26 36.98 35.98
N GLN A 521 -34.19 36.15 36.43
CA GLN A 521 -35.60 36.19 35.98
C GLN A 521 -36.32 37.49 36.36
N ALA A 522 -35.97 38.07 37.51
CA ALA A 522 -36.49 39.35 37.97
C ALA A 522 -35.86 40.56 37.25
N GLY A 523 -34.87 40.35 36.35
CA GLY A 523 -34.17 41.42 35.64
C GLY A 523 -33.18 42.20 36.52
N ASN A 524 -32.70 41.60 37.61
CA ASN A 524 -31.74 42.21 38.53
C ASN A 524 -30.28 41.82 38.25
N LEU A 525 -30.06 40.83 37.37
CA LEU A 525 -28.77 40.36 36.89
C LEU A 525 -28.85 40.08 35.39
N LEU A 526 -27.80 40.45 34.66
CA LEU A 526 -27.62 40.08 33.26
C LEU A 526 -27.00 38.69 33.17
N SER A 527 -27.55 37.83 32.32
CA SER A 527 -26.92 36.57 31.93
C SER A 527 -26.92 36.43 30.42
N ILE A 528 -25.80 35.99 29.85
CA ILE A 528 -25.71 35.60 28.44
C ILE A 528 -26.12 34.15 28.28
N HIS A 529 -26.92 33.85 27.26
CA HIS A 529 -27.45 32.51 27.01
C HIS A 529 -26.94 31.92 25.69
N MET A 530 -26.66 30.62 25.65
CA MET A 530 -26.22 29.94 24.44
C MET A 530 -26.85 28.54 24.30
N GLY A 531 -28.11 28.51 23.87
CA GLY A 531 -28.86 27.29 23.56
C GLY A 531 -28.74 26.21 24.64
N HIS A 532 -28.37 25.00 24.22
CA HIS A 532 -28.21 23.84 25.12
C HIS A 532 -27.04 23.95 26.11
N ARG A 533 -26.13 24.93 25.93
CA ARG A 533 -24.96 25.13 26.81
C ARG A 533 -25.29 25.97 28.04
N GLY A 534 -26.53 26.42 28.17
CA GLY A 534 -27.03 27.10 29.37
C GLY A 534 -26.76 28.61 29.37
N GLN A 535 -26.70 29.19 30.57
CA GLN A 535 -26.50 30.63 30.77
C GLN A 535 -25.30 30.89 31.67
N ARG A 536 -24.61 32.00 31.41
CA ARG A 536 -23.45 32.46 32.18
C ARG A 536 -23.64 33.90 32.63
N VAL A 537 -23.09 34.22 33.78
CA VAL A 537 -23.22 35.53 34.45
C VAL A 537 -21.83 36.16 34.49
N PRO A 538 -21.65 37.33 33.87
CA PRO A 538 -20.38 38.05 33.96
C PRO A 538 -20.00 38.43 35.40
N ASP A 539 -18.75 38.15 35.78
CA ASP A 539 -18.20 38.33 37.12
C ASP A 539 -18.15 39.78 37.59
N TRP A 540 -18.03 40.73 36.67
CA TRP A 540 -18.00 42.15 36.96
C TRP A 540 -19.32 42.64 37.60
N GLN A 541 -20.40 41.86 37.57
CA GLN A 541 -21.62 42.12 38.33
C GLN A 541 -21.51 41.78 39.83
N LEU A 542 -20.40 41.20 40.28
CA LEU A 542 -20.09 41.06 41.72
C LEU A 542 -19.75 42.41 42.35
N ASP A 543 -19.30 43.39 41.55
CA ASP A 543 -19.10 44.77 41.98
C ASP A 543 -20.46 45.48 42.15
N PRO A 544 -20.78 46.02 43.34
CA PRO A 544 -22.06 46.69 43.60
C PRO A 544 -22.37 47.86 42.66
N LEU A 545 -21.37 48.63 42.24
CA LEU A 545 -21.57 49.78 41.36
C LEU A 545 -21.95 49.34 39.95
N LYS A 546 -21.20 48.38 39.40
CA LYS A 546 -21.45 47.80 38.08
C LYS A 546 -22.77 47.03 38.04
N ARG A 547 -23.12 46.37 39.15
CA ARG A 547 -24.43 45.74 39.33
C ARG A 547 -25.58 46.76 39.28
N ARG A 548 -25.43 47.91 39.94
CA ARG A 548 -26.42 49.00 39.88
C ARG A 548 -26.55 49.59 38.47
N LEU A 549 -25.45 49.71 37.73
CA LEU A 549 -25.49 50.07 36.30
C LEU A 549 -26.34 49.09 35.50
N VAL A 550 -26.08 47.78 35.59
CA VAL A 550 -26.86 46.75 34.89
C VAL A 550 -28.33 46.78 35.25
N GLN A 551 -28.65 46.85 36.54
CA GLN A 551 -30.04 46.96 36.99
C GLN A 551 -30.73 48.20 36.43
N SER A 552 -30.00 49.30 36.29
CA SER A 552 -30.54 50.54 35.75
C SER A 552 -30.74 50.47 34.23
N VAL A 553 -29.88 49.74 33.51
CA VAL A 553 -30.03 49.43 32.08
C VAL A 553 -31.21 48.47 31.86
N LEU A 554 -31.26 47.34 32.56
CA LEU A 554 -32.33 46.34 32.42
C LEU A 554 -33.72 46.89 32.74
N LYS A 555 -33.84 47.87 33.65
CA LYS A 555 -35.11 48.55 33.94
C LYS A 555 -35.54 49.54 32.85
N GLN A 556 -34.60 50.09 32.08
CA GLN A 556 -34.88 51.02 31.00
C GLN A 556 -35.22 50.32 29.68
N LEU A 557 -34.86 49.04 29.54
CA LEU A 557 -35.04 48.27 28.32
C LEU A 557 -36.38 47.50 28.30
N PRO A 558 -37.07 47.43 27.15
CA PRO A 558 -38.26 46.59 27.01
C PRO A 558 -37.91 45.10 27.14
N ARG A 559 -38.87 44.29 27.59
CA ARG A 559 -38.73 42.83 27.65
C ARG A 559 -38.64 42.28 26.22
N GLY A 560 -37.52 41.64 25.88
CA GLY A 560 -37.33 40.99 24.57
C GLY A 560 -36.03 41.32 23.84
N ILE A 561 -35.24 42.29 24.32
CA ILE A 561 -33.90 42.58 23.77
C ILE A 561 -32.94 41.43 24.09
N ASP A 562 -32.09 41.06 23.12
CA ASP A 562 -31.10 40.00 23.32
C ASP A 562 -30.10 40.42 24.41
N THR A 563 -29.92 39.51 25.37
CA THR A 563 -28.91 39.63 26.43
C THR A 563 -27.49 39.82 25.90
N TRP A 564 -27.18 39.31 24.70
CA TRP A 564 -25.90 39.53 24.03
C TRP A 564 -25.70 40.98 23.59
N ASP A 565 -26.74 41.64 23.09
CA ASP A 565 -26.67 43.06 22.71
C ASP A 565 -26.41 43.95 23.93
N ILE A 566 -27.08 43.64 25.05
CA ILE A 566 -26.88 44.34 26.32
C ILE A 566 -25.45 44.12 26.83
N TYR A 567 -24.96 42.89 26.76
CA TYR A 567 -23.59 42.54 27.14
C TYR A 567 -22.55 43.31 26.30
N HIS A 568 -22.71 43.34 24.99
CA HIS A 568 -21.81 44.09 24.10
C HIS A 568 -21.90 45.60 24.28
N ALA A 569 -23.11 46.14 24.47
CA ALA A 569 -23.31 47.57 24.72
C ALA A 569 -22.65 48.02 26.04
N LEU A 570 -22.63 47.16 27.06
CA LEU A 570 -21.95 47.41 28.34
C LEU A 570 -20.42 47.40 28.22
N LEU A 571 -19.89 46.59 27.32
CA LEU A 571 -18.45 46.50 27.05
C LEU A 571 -17.95 47.54 26.02
N ARG A 572 -18.85 48.35 25.47
CA ARG A 572 -18.52 49.42 24.52
C ARG A 572 -18.06 50.69 25.24
N SER A 573 -17.14 51.42 24.63
CA SER A 573 -16.77 52.79 25.03
C SER A 573 -17.76 53.81 24.47
N TYR A 574 -18.08 54.83 25.26
CA TYR A 574 -18.95 55.93 24.86
C TYR A 574 -18.18 57.23 25.04
N GLU A 575 -18.20 58.10 24.04
CA GLU A 575 -17.46 59.37 24.05
C GLU A 575 -17.72 60.20 25.32
N ALA A 576 -18.99 60.25 25.76
CA ALA A 576 -19.41 60.93 26.99
C ALA A 576 -18.92 60.28 28.31
N LEU A 577 -18.38 59.06 28.26
CA LEU A 577 -17.79 58.32 29.38
C LEU A 577 -16.26 58.14 29.23
N GLY A 578 -15.66 58.62 28.14
CA GLY A 578 -14.26 58.44 27.80
C GLY A 578 -13.97 57.16 26.99
N THR A 579 -12.70 56.76 26.94
CA THR A 579 -12.21 55.68 26.06
C THR A 579 -12.39 54.26 26.64
N ARG A 580 -12.86 54.14 27.88
CA ARG A 580 -13.04 52.85 28.56
C ARG A 580 -14.46 52.29 28.35
N PRO A 581 -14.65 50.97 28.44
CA PRO A 581 -15.97 50.34 28.45
C PRO A 581 -16.90 50.95 29.50
N ALA A 582 -18.21 51.02 29.25
CA ALA A 582 -19.17 51.59 30.20
C ALA A 582 -19.10 50.92 31.58
N VAL A 583 -18.86 49.60 31.62
CA VAL A 583 -18.70 48.82 32.86
C VAL A 583 -17.43 49.20 33.66
N GLU A 584 -16.41 49.77 33.00
CA GLU A 584 -15.17 50.22 33.64
C GLU A 584 -15.14 51.72 33.91
N ALA A 585 -15.83 52.51 33.09
CA ALA A 585 -15.90 53.97 33.20
C ALA A 585 -16.94 54.45 34.23
N VAL A 586 -17.84 53.56 34.67
CA VAL A 586 -18.91 53.92 35.61
C VAL A 586 -18.37 54.29 36.98
N ASN A 587 -18.89 55.38 37.53
CA ASN A 587 -18.63 55.90 38.87
C ASN A 587 -19.97 56.42 39.46
N PRO A 588 -20.02 56.77 40.76
CA PRO A 588 -21.26 57.22 41.38
C PRO A 588 -21.88 58.49 40.76
N THR A 589 -21.10 59.35 40.10
CA THR A 589 -21.59 60.62 39.54
C THR A 589 -22.10 60.48 38.10
N ASN A 590 -21.64 59.46 37.35
CA ASN A 590 -22.02 59.25 35.94
C ASN A 590 -22.95 58.04 35.70
N LEU A 591 -23.35 57.31 36.74
CA LEU A 591 -24.14 56.07 36.62
C LEU A 591 -25.42 56.23 35.80
N HIS A 592 -26.19 57.30 36.02
CA HIS A 592 -27.42 57.56 35.28
C HIS A 592 -27.17 57.87 33.80
N LEU A 593 -26.10 58.60 33.51
CA LEU A 593 -25.67 58.90 32.15
C LEU A 593 -25.22 57.61 31.44
N ALA A 594 -24.40 56.79 32.09
CA ALA A 594 -23.94 55.53 31.54
C ALA A 594 -25.10 54.56 31.26
N ALA A 595 -26.06 54.45 32.19
CA ALA A 595 -27.23 53.60 31.99
C ALA A 595 -28.08 54.05 30.79
N ARG A 596 -28.28 55.36 30.62
CA ARG A 596 -29.04 55.92 29.47
C ARG A 596 -28.33 55.69 28.14
N LEU A 597 -27.00 55.86 28.09
CA LEU A 597 -26.21 55.67 26.87
C LEU A 597 -26.22 54.21 26.43
N VAL A 598 -26.01 53.29 27.37
CA VAL A 598 -26.08 51.84 27.10
C VAL A 598 -27.49 51.43 26.66
N ALA A 599 -28.53 51.93 27.33
CA ALA A 599 -29.91 51.61 26.97
C ALA A 599 -30.28 52.15 25.57
N ALA A 600 -29.90 53.39 25.24
CA ALA A 600 -30.11 53.97 23.92
C ALA A 600 -29.40 53.18 22.82
N GLN A 601 -28.16 52.71 23.08
CA GLN A 601 -27.43 51.87 22.14
C GLN A 601 -28.10 50.53 21.87
N CYS A 602 -28.65 49.89 22.90
CA CYS A 602 -29.40 48.64 22.75
C CYS A 602 -30.69 48.85 21.93
N MET A 603 -31.38 49.96 22.16
CA MET A 603 -32.62 50.30 21.44
C MET A 603 -32.35 50.66 19.97
N GLN A 604 -31.22 51.32 19.65
CA GLN A 604 -30.81 51.61 18.27
C GLN A 604 -30.39 50.36 17.50
N ALA A 605 -29.76 49.39 18.17
CA ALA A 605 -29.42 48.09 17.56
C ALA A 605 -30.66 47.22 17.28
N SER A 606 -31.82 47.57 17.85
CA SER A 606 -33.08 46.83 17.73
C SER A 606 -33.98 47.27 16.56
N GLU A 607 -33.58 48.27 15.75
CA GLU A 607 -34.30 48.54 14.49
C GLU A 607 -34.17 47.34 13.55
N PRO A 608 -35.26 46.86 12.91
CA PRO A 608 -35.21 45.63 12.15
C PRO A 608 -34.32 45.84 10.93
N VAL A 609 -33.12 45.27 10.97
CA VAL A 609 -32.39 44.92 9.76
C VAL A 609 -33.34 44.04 8.96
N VAL A 610 -33.81 44.58 7.83
CA VAL A 610 -34.51 43.81 6.80
C VAL A 610 -33.71 42.53 6.61
N THR A 611 -34.27 41.42 7.08
CA THR A 611 -33.76 40.09 6.78
C THR A 611 -33.63 40.06 5.28
N THR A 612 -32.40 40.05 4.77
CA THR A 612 -32.13 39.77 3.38
C THR A 612 -32.84 38.46 3.10
N GLU A 613 -33.93 38.54 2.34
CA GLU A 613 -34.56 37.37 1.79
C GLU A 613 -33.44 36.60 1.10
N PHE A 614 -33.19 35.39 1.58
CA PHE A 614 -32.47 34.40 0.79
C PHE A 614 -33.11 34.44 -0.60
N PRO A 615 -32.33 34.62 -1.70
CA PRO A 615 -32.91 34.78 -3.02
C PRO A 615 -33.89 33.63 -3.23
N GLU A 616 -35.13 33.91 -3.61
CA GLU A 616 -36.16 32.87 -3.86
C GLU A 616 -35.61 31.74 -4.72
N GLN A 617 -34.67 32.05 -5.62
CA GLN A 617 -33.90 31.12 -6.44
C GLN A 617 -33.12 30.05 -5.65
N VAL A 618 -32.56 30.37 -4.48
CA VAL A 618 -31.84 29.41 -3.62
C VAL A 618 -32.84 28.52 -2.89
N ARG A 619 -33.95 29.08 -2.39
CA ARG A 619 -35.01 28.32 -1.71
C ARG A 619 -35.72 27.38 -2.70
N GLN A 620 -35.97 27.84 -3.92
CA GLN A 620 -36.50 27.04 -5.02
C GLN A 620 -35.49 25.99 -5.52
N SER A 621 -34.19 26.30 -5.57
CA SER A 621 -33.15 25.32 -5.95
C SER A 621 -32.98 24.22 -4.91
N VAL A 622 -33.01 24.56 -3.62
CA VAL A 622 -32.96 23.58 -2.54
C VAL A 622 -34.25 22.73 -2.53
N GLN A 623 -35.43 23.33 -2.72
CA GLN A 623 -36.68 22.56 -2.85
C GLN A 623 -36.69 21.67 -4.10
N ARG A 624 -36.08 22.11 -5.21
CA ARG A 624 -35.94 21.30 -6.43
C ARG A 624 -35.00 20.12 -6.21
N LEU A 625 -33.83 20.34 -5.60
CA LEU A 625 -32.88 19.28 -5.26
C LEU A 625 -33.46 18.27 -4.25
N VAL A 626 -34.24 18.74 -3.28
CA VAL A 626 -34.93 17.86 -2.33
C VAL A 626 -36.05 17.06 -3.02
N ARG A 627 -36.82 17.66 -3.94
CA ARG A 627 -37.82 16.91 -4.73
C ARG A 627 -37.18 15.90 -5.69
N GLU A 628 -36.06 16.24 -6.31
CA GLU A 628 -35.30 15.34 -7.19
C GLU A 628 -34.69 14.17 -6.40
N ALA A 629 -34.18 14.42 -5.19
CA ALA A 629 -33.69 13.37 -4.29
C ALA A 629 -34.81 12.44 -3.78
N VAL A 630 -35.96 13.01 -3.41
CA VAL A 630 -37.13 12.22 -2.97
C VAL A 630 -37.73 11.41 -4.13
N ALA A 631 -37.70 11.93 -5.36
CA ALA A 631 -38.14 11.19 -6.55
C ALA A 631 -37.17 10.08 -6.96
N ALA A 632 -35.86 10.26 -6.73
CA ALA A 632 -34.85 9.23 -6.96
C ALA A 632 -34.97 8.08 -5.93
N ASP A 633 -35.20 8.39 -4.65
CA ASP A 633 -35.44 7.38 -3.61
C ASP A 633 -36.77 6.61 -3.82
N ALA A 634 -37.81 7.27 -4.34
CA ALA A 634 -39.09 6.62 -4.65
C ALA A 634 -39.01 5.67 -5.85
N ALA A 635 -38.03 5.84 -6.75
CA ALA A 635 -37.84 4.97 -7.91
C ALA A 635 -37.04 3.69 -7.59
N GLU A 636 -36.33 3.64 -6.46
CA GLU A 636 -35.59 2.45 -6.01
C GLU A 636 -36.42 1.52 -5.10
N VAL A 637 -37.65 1.91 -4.72
CA VAL A 637 -38.55 1.13 -3.86
C VAL A 637 -39.85 0.77 -4.60
N THR A 638 -39.72 0.06 -5.71
CA THR A 638 -40.80 -0.80 -6.23
C THR A 638 -40.33 -2.26 -6.16
N PRO A 639 -40.96 -3.10 -5.32
CA PRO A 639 -40.67 -4.52 -5.29
C PRO A 639 -41.21 -5.15 -6.58
N GLY A 640 -40.35 -5.82 -7.34
CA GLY A 640 -40.77 -6.62 -8.48
C GLY A 640 -41.57 -7.83 -8.01
N ASP A 641 -42.83 -7.90 -8.47
CA ASP A 641 -43.49 -9.16 -8.84
C ASP A 641 -42.84 -9.74 -10.11
#